data_AF-A0A1W1XZT3-F1
#
_entry.id   AF-A0A1W1XZT3-F1
#
_cell.length_a   1.000
_cell.length_b   1.000
_cell.length_c   1.000
_cell.angle_alpha   90.00
_cell.angle_beta   90.00
_cell.angle_gamma   90.00
#
_symmetry.space_group_name_H-M   'P 1'
#
loop_
_entity.id
_entity.type
_entity.pdbx_description
1 polymer ?
#
loop_
_entity_poly.entity_id
_entity_poly.type
_entity_poly.pdbx_seq_one_letter_code
_entity_poly.pdbx_strand_id
1 'polypeptide(L)'
;MDELAWFRAADNSPAMEWVALGLGKQKQTISIQPPTDIESYRLDKPLSRWRRNYIAALKIAELELSDLPPLQRVLELLRWMHDDFILAGPAAMLACIYFAPFSPPRSGLFKSLRSLDRQRAINGVKNAAWDLTHISDFVRRISAERGGSTRYVLASGDAGLRAVARIVVPQTNETEQFEQCANVLAQWWPSEDAKQISLAAADYFSRGRDASWLEAHKHRPNLIADLTNQGEQLLLGWQDGQKQHN
;
A
#
# COMPACT_ATOMS: atom_id res chain seq x y z
N MET A 1 1.94 10.17 -29.36
CA MET A 1 2.43 8.76 -29.34
C MET A 1 3.76 8.70 -30.07
N ASP A 2 3.85 9.20 -31.30
CA ASP A 2 5.10 9.23 -32.10
C ASP A 2 6.30 9.89 -31.39
N GLU A 3 6.10 11.00 -30.69
CA GLU A 3 7.18 11.72 -29.99
C GLU A 3 7.86 10.86 -28.90
N LEU A 4 7.10 10.05 -28.17
CA LEU A 4 7.66 9.15 -27.14
C LEU A 4 8.45 8.00 -27.75
N ALA A 5 8.07 7.54 -28.95
CA ALA A 5 8.75 6.45 -29.64
C ALA A 5 10.13 6.93 -30.11
N TRP A 6 10.18 8.15 -30.66
CA TRP A 6 11.42 8.82 -31.03
C TRP A 6 12.30 9.13 -29.82
N PHE A 7 11.72 9.57 -28.70
CA PHE A 7 12.46 9.81 -27.47
C PHE A 7 13.13 8.52 -26.97
N ARG A 8 12.41 7.39 -26.93
CA ARG A 8 12.98 6.09 -26.51
C ARG A 8 14.04 5.57 -27.48
N ALA A 9 13.86 5.78 -28.78
CA ALA A 9 14.87 5.43 -29.77
C ALA A 9 16.18 6.23 -29.58
N ALA A 10 16.05 7.51 -29.22
CA ALA A 10 17.18 8.36 -28.87
C ALA A 10 17.85 7.94 -27.55
N ASP A 11 17.07 7.64 -26.51
CA ASP A 11 17.55 7.25 -25.17
C ASP A 11 18.30 5.91 -25.16
N ASN A 12 17.88 4.96 -26.02
CA ASN A 12 18.56 3.68 -26.17
C ASN A 12 19.74 3.72 -27.16
N SER A 13 20.04 4.88 -27.76
CA SER A 13 21.21 5.02 -28.62
C SER A 13 22.50 5.04 -27.79
N PRO A 14 23.66 4.60 -28.32
CA PRO A 14 24.90 4.51 -27.55
C PRO A 14 25.28 5.86 -26.92
N ALA A 15 25.40 5.90 -25.59
CA ALA A 15 25.68 7.14 -24.84
C ALA A 15 26.95 7.88 -25.32
N MET A 16 27.94 7.13 -25.82
CA MET A 16 29.19 7.69 -26.35
C MET A 16 29.00 8.52 -27.62
N GLU A 17 27.98 8.24 -28.43
CA GLU A 17 27.68 9.03 -29.63
C GLU A 17 27.09 10.40 -29.28
N TRP A 18 26.22 10.46 -28.26
CA TRP A 18 25.71 11.72 -27.71
C TRP A 18 26.83 12.60 -27.16
N VAL A 19 27.78 11.99 -26.43
CA VAL A 19 28.96 12.68 -25.91
C VAL A 19 29.87 13.18 -27.03
N ALA A 20 30.11 12.38 -28.06
CA ALA A 20 30.93 12.76 -29.20
C ALA A 20 30.32 13.92 -30.02
N LEU A 21 29.00 13.93 -30.20
CA LEU A 21 28.26 15.03 -30.82
C LEU A 21 28.37 16.31 -29.98
N GLY A 22 28.11 16.23 -28.66
CA GLY A 22 28.17 17.38 -27.75
C GLY A 22 29.56 18.00 -27.62
N LEU A 23 30.61 17.18 -27.76
CA LEU A 23 32.01 17.64 -27.78
C LEU A 23 32.49 18.11 -29.17
N GLY A 24 31.61 18.14 -30.17
CA GLY A 24 31.94 18.57 -31.54
C GLY A 24 32.92 17.64 -32.26
N LYS A 25 33.18 16.45 -31.73
CA LYS A 25 34.10 15.45 -32.29
C LYS A 25 33.48 14.70 -33.48
N GLN A 26 32.16 14.75 -33.60
CA GLN A 26 31.40 14.15 -34.69
C GLN A 26 30.50 15.21 -35.31
N LYS A 27 30.54 15.33 -36.65
CA LYS A 27 29.72 16.30 -37.43
C LYS A 27 28.44 15.70 -38.00
N GLN A 28 28.31 14.38 -38.02
CA GLN A 28 27.15 13.67 -38.56
C GLN A 28 26.16 13.28 -37.47
N THR A 29 24.90 13.17 -37.90
CA THR A 29 23.73 12.74 -37.15
C THR A 29 23.98 11.45 -36.38
N ILE A 30 23.47 11.38 -35.16
CA ILE A 30 23.47 10.19 -34.32
C ILE A 30 22.64 9.11 -35.02
N SER A 31 23.10 7.86 -34.97
CA SER A 31 22.35 6.73 -35.52
C SER A 31 21.20 6.37 -34.58
N ILE A 32 20.16 7.19 -34.57
CA ILE A 32 18.93 6.91 -33.83
C ILE A 32 18.26 5.70 -34.50
N GLN A 33 18.02 4.65 -33.71
CA GLN A 33 17.29 3.48 -34.22
C GLN A 33 15.88 3.90 -34.69
N PRO A 34 15.29 3.20 -35.67
CA PRO A 34 13.89 3.47 -36.03
C PRO A 34 13.00 3.34 -34.79
N PRO A 35 11.97 4.20 -34.63
CA PRO A 35 11.09 4.18 -33.48
C PRO A 35 10.43 2.80 -33.37
N THR A 36 10.63 2.14 -32.24
CA THR A 36 9.93 0.89 -31.93
C THR A 36 8.49 1.20 -31.58
N ASP A 37 7.56 0.33 -31.98
CA ASP A 37 6.16 0.43 -31.57
C ASP A 37 6.08 0.54 -30.05
N ILE A 38 5.40 1.59 -29.58
CA ILE A 38 5.12 1.75 -28.16
C ILE A 38 4.05 0.73 -27.81
N GLU A 39 4.37 -0.23 -26.95
CA GLU A 39 3.35 -1.05 -26.31
C GLU A 39 2.28 -0.13 -25.70
N SER A 40 1.08 -0.17 -26.26
CA SER A 40 -0.08 0.54 -25.73
C SER A 40 -0.46 -0.09 -24.40
N TYR A 41 0.08 0.46 -23.31
CA TYR A 41 -0.35 0.08 -21.98
C TYR A 41 -1.76 0.59 -21.73
N ARG A 42 -2.65 -0.34 -21.38
CA ARG A 42 -3.95 -0.05 -20.80
C ARG A 42 -3.79 0.63 -19.44
N LEU A 43 -3.64 1.97 -19.44
CA LEU A 43 -3.62 2.80 -18.23
C LEU A 43 -4.98 2.83 -17.51
N ASP A 44 -6.03 2.32 -18.17
CA ASP A 44 -7.36 2.02 -17.64
C ASP A 44 -7.40 0.75 -16.79
N LYS A 45 -6.37 -0.12 -16.84
CA LYS A 45 -6.27 -1.26 -15.93
C LYS A 45 -6.16 -0.78 -14.49
N PRO A 46 -6.88 -1.42 -13.57
CA PRO A 46 -7.75 -0.66 -12.70
C PRO A 46 -7.00 0.00 -11.54
N LEU A 47 -7.34 1.28 -11.34
CA LEU A 47 -7.33 1.96 -10.04
C LEU A 47 -8.06 1.16 -8.93
N SER A 48 -8.59 -0.04 -9.17
CA SER A 48 -9.28 -0.86 -8.18
C SER A 48 -8.37 -1.25 -7.02
N ARG A 49 -7.08 -1.53 -7.28
CA ARG A 49 -6.11 -1.78 -6.20
C ARG A 49 -5.91 -0.52 -5.37
N TRP A 50 -5.72 0.62 -6.04
CA TRP A 50 -5.61 1.91 -5.36
C TRP A 50 -6.88 2.22 -4.55
N ARG A 51 -8.07 2.04 -5.10
CA ARG A 51 -9.36 2.26 -4.41
C ARG A 51 -9.50 1.37 -3.17
N ARG A 52 -9.14 0.09 -3.28
CA ARG A 52 -9.17 -0.83 -2.13
C ARG A 52 -8.17 -0.42 -1.05
N ASN A 53 -6.96 -0.05 -1.45
CA ASN A 53 -5.95 0.45 -0.54
C ASN A 53 -6.31 1.81 0.04
N TYR A 54 -7.06 2.63 -0.69
CA TYR A 54 -7.56 3.90 -0.23
C TYR A 54 -8.61 3.72 0.86
N ILE A 55 -9.54 2.78 0.68
CA ILE A 55 -10.50 2.38 1.72
C ILE A 55 -9.78 1.87 2.98
N ALA A 56 -8.77 1.00 2.82
CA ALA A 56 -7.96 0.55 3.96
C ALA A 56 -7.21 1.72 4.63
N ALA A 57 -6.64 2.64 3.84
CA ALA A 57 -5.94 3.82 4.34
C ALA A 57 -6.89 4.77 5.09
N LEU A 58 -8.12 4.96 4.59
CA LEU A 58 -9.18 5.72 5.27
C LEU A 58 -9.52 5.09 6.62
N LYS A 59 -9.66 3.77 6.68
CA LYS A 59 -9.95 3.08 7.95
C LYS A 59 -8.79 3.17 8.95
N ILE A 60 -7.55 3.04 8.49
CA ILE A 60 -6.37 3.23 9.35
C ILE A 60 -6.33 4.68 9.87
N ALA A 61 -6.63 5.66 9.03
CA ALA A 61 -6.69 7.06 9.41
C ALA A 61 -7.81 7.36 10.43
N GLU A 62 -8.99 6.76 10.24
CA GLU A 62 -10.10 6.80 11.21
C GLU A 62 -9.66 6.26 12.58
N LEU A 63 -9.06 5.07 12.60
CA LEU A 63 -8.60 4.42 13.82
C LEU A 63 -7.48 5.21 14.52
N GLU A 64 -6.58 5.86 13.77
CA GLU A 64 -5.55 6.73 14.34
C GLU A 64 -6.14 7.95 15.07
N LEU A 65 -7.25 8.47 14.56
CA LEU A 65 -7.97 9.61 15.12
C LEU A 65 -8.92 9.23 16.26
N SER A 66 -9.16 7.93 16.48
CA SER A 66 -9.95 7.42 17.59
C SER A 66 -9.18 7.43 18.92
N ASP A 67 -9.90 7.33 20.03
CA ASP A 67 -9.32 7.23 21.38
C ASP A 67 -8.87 5.79 21.74
N LEU A 68 -8.96 4.85 20.79
CA LEU A 68 -8.54 3.47 21.02
C LEU A 68 -7.04 3.38 21.30
N PRO A 69 -6.59 2.53 22.23
CA PRO A 69 -5.17 2.26 22.42
C PRO A 69 -4.59 1.53 21.19
N PRO A 70 -3.27 1.63 20.94
CA PRO A 70 -2.60 1.06 19.78
C PRO A 70 -3.01 -0.38 19.42
N LEU A 71 -2.98 -1.29 20.38
CA LEU A 71 -3.33 -2.70 20.16
C LEU A 71 -4.76 -2.84 19.65
N GLN A 72 -5.71 -2.13 20.28
CA GLN A 72 -7.12 -2.19 19.89
C GLN A 72 -7.37 -1.64 18.50
N ARG A 73 -6.61 -0.62 18.06
CA ARG A 73 -6.68 -0.14 16.67
C ARG A 73 -6.32 -1.23 15.66
N VAL A 74 -5.27 -2.01 15.94
CA VAL A 74 -4.88 -3.13 15.05
C VAL A 74 -5.94 -4.22 15.05
N LEU A 75 -6.41 -4.65 16.22
CA LEU A 75 -7.42 -5.71 16.33
C LEU A 75 -8.73 -5.32 15.66
N GLU A 76 -9.17 -4.07 15.83
CA GLU A 76 -10.38 -3.54 15.20
C GLU A 76 -10.22 -3.42 13.68
N LEU A 77 -9.04 -3.06 13.19
CA LEU A 77 -8.76 -3.06 11.75
C LEU A 77 -8.86 -4.47 11.16
N LEU A 78 -8.27 -5.48 11.82
CA LEU A 78 -8.30 -6.87 11.35
C LEU A 78 -9.73 -7.41 11.32
N ARG A 79 -10.49 -7.16 12.40
CA ARG A 79 -11.92 -7.51 12.47
C ARG A 79 -12.71 -6.87 11.34
N TRP A 80 -12.58 -5.55 11.15
CA TRP A 80 -13.26 -4.83 10.08
C TRP A 80 -12.86 -5.31 8.67
N MET A 81 -11.58 -5.62 8.43
CA MET A 81 -11.12 -6.17 7.15
C MET A 81 -11.75 -7.54 6.85
N HIS A 82 -11.95 -8.35 7.89
CA HIS A 82 -12.60 -9.65 7.78
C HIS A 82 -14.11 -9.49 7.54
N ASP A 83 -14.80 -8.76 8.42
CA ASP A 83 -16.25 -8.69 8.50
C ASP A 83 -16.86 -7.80 7.40
N ASP A 84 -16.29 -6.62 7.16
CA ASP A 84 -16.91 -5.54 6.37
C ASP A 84 -16.18 -5.22 5.06
N PHE A 85 -14.96 -5.73 4.88
CA PHE A 85 -14.13 -5.39 3.71
C PHE A 85 -13.38 -6.60 3.14
N ILE A 86 -12.18 -6.41 2.59
CA ILE A 86 -11.28 -7.47 2.15
C ILE A 86 -10.10 -7.57 3.10
N LEU A 87 -9.61 -8.80 3.32
CA LEU A 87 -8.35 -9.05 4.00
C LEU A 87 -7.18 -8.55 3.15
N ALA A 88 -6.77 -7.31 3.38
CA ALA A 88 -5.69 -6.65 2.67
C ALA A 88 -4.37 -6.80 3.44
N GLY A 89 -3.70 -7.95 3.30
CA GLY A 89 -2.47 -8.31 4.03
C GLY A 89 -1.42 -7.19 4.12
N PRO A 90 -1.01 -6.55 3.00
CA PRO A 90 -0.05 -5.44 3.05
C PRO A 90 -0.53 -4.22 3.86
N ALA A 91 -1.83 -3.92 3.82
CA ALA A 91 -2.41 -2.83 4.61
C ALA A 91 -2.51 -3.18 6.10
N ALA A 92 -2.87 -4.42 6.43
CA ALA A 92 -2.87 -4.92 7.80
C ALA A 92 -1.45 -4.84 8.40
N MET A 93 -0.44 -5.32 7.70
CA MET A 93 0.95 -5.28 8.18
C MET A 93 1.49 -3.86 8.31
N LEU A 94 1.17 -2.97 7.37
CA LEU A 94 1.50 -1.56 7.49
C LEU A 94 0.88 -0.96 8.76
N ALA A 95 -0.39 -1.24 9.04
CA ALA A 95 -1.07 -0.75 10.23
C ALA A 95 -0.43 -1.28 11.51
N CYS A 96 -0.02 -2.56 11.55
CA CYS A 96 0.70 -3.13 12.69
C CYS A 96 2.00 -2.37 13.00
N ILE A 97 2.75 -1.93 11.98
CA ILE A 97 3.97 -1.14 12.19
C ILE A 97 3.61 0.30 12.56
N TYR A 98 2.62 0.88 11.88
CA TYR A 98 2.22 2.27 12.04
C TYR A 98 1.67 2.57 13.45
N PHE A 99 0.80 1.70 13.97
CA PHE A 99 0.23 1.88 15.30
C PHE A 99 1.18 1.49 16.43
N ALA A 100 2.28 0.79 16.14
CA ALA A 100 3.15 0.25 17.17
C ALA A 100 3.68 1.33 18.14
N PRO A 101 3.75 1.02 19.45
CA PRO A 101 4.25 1.96 20.44
C PRO A 101 5.74 2.26 20.29
N PHE A 102 6.53 1.30 19.79
CA PHE A 102 7.99 1.41 19.66
C PHE A 102 8.49 1.49 18.21
N SER A 103 7.61 1.78 17.24
CA SER A 103 8.04 1.91 15.85
C SER A 103 8.90 3.16 15.58
N PRO A 104 9.84 3.08 14.61
CA PRO A 104 10.55 4.26 14.12
C PRO A 104 9.56 5.35 13.68
N PRO A 105 9.98 6.63 13.67
CA PRO A 105 9.07 7.76 13.80
C PRO A 105 7.88 7.70 12.83
N ARG A 106 6.68 7.83 13.41
CA ARG A 106 5.35 7.84 12.78
C ARG A 106 5.18 8.89 11.66
N SER A 107 6.18 9.75 11.47
CA SER A 107 6.16 10.88 10.55
C SER A 107 6.35 10.40 9.12
N GLY A 108 5.27 10.29 8.36
CA GLY A 108 5.39 10.19 6.91
C GLY A 108 4.20 9.55 6.21
N LEU A 109 3.58 8.55 6.84
CA LEU A 109 2.54 7.76 6.17
C LEU A 109 1.26 8.59 5.94
N PHE A 110 0.66 9.08 7.02
CA PHE A 110 -0.53 9.94 6.96
C PHE A 110 -0.16 11.39 7.22
N LYS A 111 0.43 12.04 6.21
CA LYS A 111 0.83 13.45 6.29
C LYS A 111 -0.39 14.32 6.61
N SER A 112 -0.23 15.22 7.58
CA SER A 112 -1.25 16.21 7.94
C SER A 112 -2.61 15.63 8.36
N LEU A 113 -2.66 14.40 8.87
CA LEU A 113 -3.91 13.75 9.28
C LEU A 113 -4.69 14.54 10.34
N ARG A 114 -3.99 15.17 11.28
CA ARG A 114 -4.55 16.05 12.33
C ARG A 114 -4.67 17.52 11.90
N SER A 115 -4.49 17.84 10.61
CA SER A 115 -4.65 19.22 10.14
C SER A 115 -6.11 19.67 10.30
N LEU A 116 -6.31 20.93 10.70
CA LEU A 116 -7.64 21.56 10.70
C LEU A 116 -8.17 21.76 9.27
N ASP A 117 -7.28 21.86 8.29
CA ASP A 117 -7.64 21.75 6.87
C ASP A 117 -7.88 20.27 6.55
N ARG A 118 -9.15 19.87 6.60
CA ARG A 118 -9.55 18.48 6.40
C ARG A 118 -9.28 17.98 4.99
N GLN A 119 -9.23 18.86 3.99
CA GLN A 119 -8.85 18.48 2.64
C GLN A 119 -7.37 18.07 2.56
N ARG A 120 -6.50 18.70 3.35
CA ARG A 120 -5.09 18.25 3.49
C ARG A 120 -5.01 16.88 4.13
N ALA A 121 -5.83 16.57 5.13
CA ALA A 121 -5.88 15.23 5.73
C ALA A 121 -6.30 14.17 4.69
N ILE A 122 -7.36 14.43 3.91
CA ILE A 122 -7.80 13.56 2.81
C ILE A 122 -6.68 13.35 1.78
N ASN A 123 -5.97 14.41 1.38
CA ASN A 123 -4.86 14.31 0.44
C ASN A 123 -3.69 13.48 1.02
N GLY A 124 -3.43 13.59 2.32
CA GLY A 124 -2.47 12.75 3.03
C GLY A 124 -2.83 11.26 2.96
N VAL A 125 -4.11 10.92 3.17
CA VAL A 125 -4.58 9.53 3.03
C VAL A 125 -4.50 9.04 1.59
N LYS A 126 -4.83 9.88 0.60
CA LYS A 126 -4.68 9.55 -0.83
C LYS A 126 -3.21 9.24 -1.20
N ASN A 127 -2.26 9.97 -0.59
CA ASN A 127 -0.84 9.67 -0.74
C ASN A 127 -0.47 8.33 -0.12
N ALA A 128 -0.89 8.06 1.12
CA ALA A 128 -0.66 6.78 1.79
C ALA A 128 -1.22 5.58 0.99
N ALA A 129 -2.35 5.77 0.31
CA ALA A 129 -2.94 4.75 -0.55
C ALA A 129 -2.06 4.41 -1.78
N TRP A 130 -1.29 5.36 -2.29
CA TRP A 130 -0.29 5.10 -3.33
C TRP A 130 0.88 4.28 -2.79
N ASP A 131 1.39 4.60 -1.61
CA ASP A 131 2.46 3.82 -0.96
C ASP A 131 2.01 2.37 -0.75
N LEU A 132 0.80 2.16 -0.22
CA LEU A 132 0.18 0.84 -0.08
C LEU A 132 -0.01 0.10 -1.40
N THR A 133 -0.35 0.83 -2.46
CA THR A 133 -0.52 0.27 -3.80
C THR A 133 0.79 -0.22 -4.37
N HIS A 134 1.87 0.54 -4.15
CA HIS A 134 3.21 0.16 -4.57
C HIS A 134 3.68 -1.11 -3.87
N ILE A 135 3.55 -1.20 -2.53
CA ILE A 135 3.89 -2.41 -1.76
C ILE A 135 3.04 -3.60 -2.21
N SER A 136 1.72 -3.40 -2.31
CA SER A 136 0.80 -4.46 -2.69
C SER A 136 1.10 -5.02 -4.07
N ASP A 137 1.46 -4.16 -5.04
CA ASP A 137 1.87 -4.62 -6.37
C ASP A 137 3.22 -5.34 -6.34
N PHE A 138 4.19 -4.83 -5.58
CA PHE A 138 5.50 -5.47 -5.41
C PHE A 138 5.39 -6.89 -4.83
N VAL A 139 4.64 -7.06 -3.73
CA VAL A 139 4.39 -8.37 -3.12
C VAL A 139 3.71 -9.30 -4.10
N ARG A 140 2.68 -8.84 -4.82
CA ARG A 140 2.00 -9.66 -5.83
C ARG A 140 2.98 -10.16 -6.90
N ARG A 141 3.83 -9.28 -7.42
CA ARG A 141 4.79 -9.63 -8.49
C ARG A 141 5.78 -10.68 -8.02
N ILE A 142 6.33 -10.52 -6.81
CA ILE A 142 7.23 -11.52 -6.22
C ILE A 142 6.51 -12.85 -6.02
N SER A 143 5.29 -12.83 -5.48
CA SER A 143 4.51 -14.05 -5.26
C SER A 143 4.15 -14.77 -6.57
N ALA A 144 3.85 -14.03 -7.64
CA ALA A 144 3.54 -14.59 -8.95
C ALA A 144 4.75 -15.23 -9.65
N GLU A 145 5.96 -14.73 -9.38
CA GLU A 145 7.21 -15.26 -9.95
C GLU A 145 7.94 -16.22 -8.98
N ARG A 146 7.24 -16.80 -7.99
CA ARG A 146 7.82 -17.83 -7.11
C ARG A 146 8.30 -19.02 -7.94
N GLY A 147 9.63 -19.17 -8.05
CA GLY A 147 10.27 -20.20 -8.88
C GLY A 147 10.67 -19.75 -10.29
N GLY A 148 10.39 -18.49 -10.66
CA GLY A 148 10.79 -17.89 -11.94
C GLY A 148 12.23 -17.35 -11.95
N SER A 149 12.69 -16.96 -13.15
CA SER A 149 13.99 -16.31 -13.38
C SER A 149 13.98 -14.80 -13.11
N THR A 150 12.79 -14.20 -13.04
CA THR A 150 12.61 -12.78 -12.79
C THR A 150 12.90 -12.44 -11.32
N ARG A 151 13.59 -11.32 -11.09
CA ARG A 151 13.83 -10.77 -9.75
C ARG A 151 13.29 -9.35 -9.70
N TYR A 152 12.51 -9.04 -8.66
CA TYR A 152 11.99 -7.70 -8.43
C TYR A 152 12.77 -7.01 -7.32
N VAL A 153 13.13 -5.75 -7.54
CA VAL A 153 13.79 -4.91 -6.55
C VAL A 153 12.87 -3.76 -6.20
N LEU A 154 12.58 -3.59 -4.89
CA LEU A 154 11.90 -2.40 -4.39
C LEU A 154 12.94 -1.31 -4.12
N ALA A 155 13.02 -0.33 -5.01
CA ALA A 155 13.88 0.84 -4.84
C ALA A 155 13.06 1.99 -4.25
N SER A 156 13.16 2.18 -2.93
CA SER A 156 12.47 3.28 -2.23
C SER A 156 13.42 4.04 -1.29
N GLY A 157 13.36 5.37 -1.37
CA GLY A 157 14.01 6.28 -0.41
C GLY A 157 13.32 6.32 0.95
N ASP A 158 12.08 5.84 1.06
CA ASP A 158 11.29 5.87 2.29
C ASP A 158 11.63 4.68 3.21
N ALA A 159 12.08 4.99 4.43
CA ALA A 159 12.50 3.99 5.41
C ALA A 159 11.33 3.13 5.95
N GLY A 160 10.15 3.72 6.14
CA GLY A 160 8.96 3.02 6.59
C GLY A 160 8.46 2.05 5.52
N LEU A 161 8.45 2.50 4.27
CA LEU A 161 8.10 1.67 3.10
C LEU A 161 9.02 0.46 2.97
N ARG A 162 10.33 0.64 3.18
CA ARG A 162 11.32 -0.46 3.20
C ARG A 162 11.09 -1.43 4.37
N ALA A 163 10.74 -0.94 5.56
CA ALA A 163 10.47 -1.79 6.71
C ALA A 163 9.24 -2.67 6.46
N VAL A 164 8.15 -2.08 5.96
CA VAL A 164 6.92 -2.82 5.61
C VAL A 164 7.22 -3.89 4.58
N ALA A 165 7.91 -3.54 3.50
CA ALA A 165 8.27 -4.48 2.44
C ALA A 165 9.04 -5.70 2.96
N ARG A 166 9.97 -5.53 3.91
CA ARG A 166 10.71 -6.67 4.50
C ARG A 166 9.80 -7.67 5.23
N ILE A 167 8.69 -7.20 5.77
CA ILE A 167 7.75 -8.01 6.54
C ILE A 167 6.73 -8.69 5.64
N VAL A 168 6.20 -7.93 4.68
CA VAL A 168 5.14 -8.43 3.78
C VAL A 168 5.67 -9.28 2.64
N VAL A 169 6.95 -9.13 2.26
CA VAL A 169 7.57 -9.99 1.26
C VAL A 169 7.68 -11.38 1.87
N PRO A 170 6.94 -12.36 1.34
CA PRO A 170 6.80 -13.62 2.01
C PRO A 170 8.09 -14.42 1.92
N GLN A 171 8.63 -14.81 3.09
CA GLN A 171 9.75 -15.75 3.21
C GLN A 171 9.25 -17.21 3.20
N THR A 172 7.96 -17.42 3.49
CA THR A 172 7.26 -18.72 3.64
C THR A 172 5.80 -18.60 3.13
N ASN A 173 4.92 -19.57 3.42
CA ASN A 173 3.50 -19.55 2.99
C ASN A 173 2.67 -18.56 3.83
N GLU A 174 1.52 -18.04 3.33
CA GLU A 174 0.77 -16.96 4.00
C GLU A 174 0.35 -17.27 5.45
N THR A 175 -0.03 -18.52 5.75
CA THR A 175 -0.40 -18.96 7.11
C THR A 175 0.81 -19.00 8.06
N GLU A 176 1.94 -19.53 7.59
CA GLU A 176 3.20 -19.59 8.35
C GLU A 176 3.79 -18.19 8.55
N GLN A 177 3.53 -17.25 7.63
CA GLN A 177 3.99 -15.87 7.72
C GLN A 177 3.35 -15.13 8.89
N PHE A 178 2.08 -15.42 9.23
CA PHE A 178 1.40 -14.82 10.38
C PHE A 178 1.79 -15.46 11.72
N GLU A 179 2.06 -16.76 11.76
CA GLU A 179 2.59 -17.44 12.96
C GLU A 179 4.02 -16.96 13.30
N GLN A 180 4.84 -16.72 12.27
CA GLN A 180 6.19 -16.14 12.43
C GLN A 180 6.16 -14.62 12.67
N CYS A 181 5.00 -13.99 12.46
CA CYS A 181 4.83 -12.54 12.57
C CYS A 181 5.03 -12.02 13.99
N ALA A 182 4.70 -12.80 15.03
CA ALA A 182 4.87 -12.37 16.42
C ALA A 182 6.32 -11.96 16.72
N ASN A 183 7.30 -12.74 16.26
CA ASN A 183 8.73 -12.43 16.47
C ASN A 183 9.17 -11.17 15.72
N VAL A 184 8.59 -10.93 14.54
CA VAL A 184 8.87 -9.73 13.75
C VAL A 184 8.22 -8.51 14.40
N LEU A 185 6.97 -8.63 14.85
CA LEU A 185 6.23 -7.56 15.52
C LEU A 185 6.81 -7.21 16.89
N ALA A 186 7.40 -8.17 17.60
CA ALA A 186 8.07 -7.94 18.89
C ALA A 186 9.23 -6.92 18.80
N GLN A 187 9.69 -6.56 17.60
CA GLN A 187 10.62 -5.45 17.40
C GLN A 187 10.01 -4.07 17.72
N TRP A 188 8.68 -3.93 17.61
CA TRP A 188 7.97 -2.66 17.81
C TRP A 188 6.82 -2.73 18.83
N TRP A 189 6.47 -3.94 19.28
CA TRP A 189 5.39 -4.21 20.22
C TRP A 189 5.91 -4.93 21.46
N PRO A 190 5.26 -4.74 22.63
CA PRO A 190 5.41 -5.69 23.74
C PRO A 190 5.14 -7.12 23.26
N SER A 191 5.89 -8.10 23.75
CA SER A 191 5.81 -9.48 23.25
C SER A 191 4.40 -10.09 23.35
N GLU A 192 3.65 -9.74 24.39
CA GLU A 192 2.27 -10.21 24.56
C GLU A 192 1.33 -9.60 23.50
N ASP A 193 1.43 -8.29 23.27
CA ASP A 193 0.65 -7.60 22.22
C ASP A 193 1.00 -8.15 20.83
N ALA A 194 2.29 -8.38 20.55
CA ALA A 194 2.76 -8.96 19.29
C ALA A 194 2.14 -10.35 19.05
N LYS A 195 2.06 -11.17 20.09
CA LYS A 195 1.44 -12.50 20.05
C LYS A 195 -0.07 -12.39 19.83
N GLN A 196 -0.76 -11.48 20.51
CA GLN A 196 -2.19 -11.26 20.32
C GLN A 196 -2.53 -10.83 18.89
N ILE A 197 -1.76 -9.89 18.34
CA ILE A 197 -1.92 -9.44 16.94
C ILE A 197 -1.70 -10.61 15.97
N SER A 198 -0.64 -11.39 16.16
CA SER A 198 -0.31 -12.55 15.33
C SER A 198 -1.41 -13.61 15.37
N LEU A 199 -1.92 -13.95 16.56
CA LEU A 199 -3.02 -14.90 16.73
C LEU A 199 -4.32 -14.41 16.07
N ALA A 200 -4.68 -13.14 16.29
CA ALA A 200 -5.87 -12.56 15.66
C ALA A 200 -5.76 -12.54 14.14
N ALA A 201 -4.60 -12.18 13.59
CA ALA A 201 -4.37 -12.22 12.15
C ALA A 201 -4.44 -13.65 11.62
N ALA A 202 -3.76 -14.62 12.24
CA ALA A 202 -3.82 -16.01 11.81
C ALA A 202 -5.26 -16.57 11.84
N ASP A 203 -6.04 -16.20 12.85
CA ASP A 203 -7.45 -16.59 12.97
C ASP A 203 -8.29 -16.02 11.83
N TYR A 204 -8.26 -14.70 11.60
CA TYR A 204 -9.03 -14.08 10.51
C TYR A 204 -8.59 -14.50 9.11
N PHE A 205 -7.29 -14.74 8.88
CA PHE A 205 -6.78 -15.17 7.57
C PHE A 205 -6.98 -16.68 7.32
N SER A 206 -7.13 -17.50 8.36
CA SER A 206 -7.45 -18.93 8.23
C SER A 206 -8.97 -19.20 8.14
N ARG A 207 -9.78 -18.37 8.80
CA ARG A 207 -11.23 -18.39 8.64
C ARG A 207 -11.58 -17.88 7.24
N GLY A 208 -11.87 -18.82 6.35
CA GLY A 208 -12.55 -18.51 5.11
C GLY A 208 -13.89 -17.81 5.39
N ARG A 209 -14.41 -17.08 4.41
CA ARG A 209 -15.71 -16.41 4.54
C ARG A 209 -16.83 -17.40 4.35
N ASP A 210 -17.81 -17.38 5.24
CA ASP A 210 -18.99 -18.24 5.12
C ASP A 210 -19.97 -17.74 4.04
N ALA A 211 -20.98 -18.55 3.74
CA ALA A 211 -22.00 -18.24 2.74
C ALA A 211 -22.86 -17.02 3.11
N SER A 212 -23.02 -16.74 4.41
CA SER A 212 -23.80 -15.60 4.89
C SER A 212 -23.09 -14.28 4.59
N TRP A 213 -21.76 -14.27 4.71
CA TRP A 213 -20.92 -13.14 4.30
C TRP A 213 -21.07 -12.86 2.80
N LEU A 214 -21.02 -13.90 1.96
CA LEU A 214 -21.16 -13.77 0.51
C LEU A 214 -22.53 -13.20 0.12
N GLU A 215 -23.61 -13.69 0.71
CA GLU A 215 -24.95 -13.17 0.44
C GLU A 215 -25.13 -11.72 0.93
N ALA A 216 -24.60 -11.37 2.12
CA ALA A 216 -24.63 -9.99 2.60
C ALA A 216 -23.90 -9.00 1.67
N HIS A 217 -22.82 -9.45 1.01
CA HIS A 217 -22.01 -8.61 0.12
C HIS A 217 -22.50 -8.60 -1.34
N LYS A 218 -23.23 -9.64 -1.77
CA LYS A 218 -23.84 -9.73 -3.10
C LYS A 218 -24.82 -8.60 -3.39
N HIS A 219 -25.49 -8.10 -2.34
CA HIS A 219 -26.45 -6.99 -2.44
C HIS A 219 -25.82 -5.59 -2.28
N ARG A 220 -24.48 -5.48 -2.24
CA ARG A 220 -23.76 -4.20 -2.12
C ARG A 220 -22.92 -3.90 -3.38
N PRO A 221 -23.53 -3.65 -4.56
CA PRO A 221 -22.79 -3.40 -5.79
C PRO A 221 -21.91 -2.13 -5.71
N ASN A 222 -22.26 -1.19 -4.83
CA ASN A 222 -21.55 0.08 -4.63
C ASN A 222 -20.65 0.10 -3.39
N LEU A 223 -20.35 -1.04 -2.76
CA LEU A 223 -19.59 -1.12 -1.51
C LEU A 223 -18.30 -0.29 -1.49
N ILE A 224 -17.55 -0.29 -2.59
CA ILE A 224 -16.32 0.50 -2.72
C ILE A 224 -16.60 2.00 -2.63
N ALA A 225 -17.64 2.48 -3.32
CA ALA A 225 -18.02 3.89 -3.29
C ALA A 225 -18.57 4.26 -1.90
N ASP A 226 -19.38 3.39 -1.31
CA ASP A 226 -20.00 3.60 0.00
C ASP A 226 -18.94 3.71 1.11
N LEU A 227 -18.01 2.76 1.18
CA LEU A 227 -16.91 2.79 2.14
C LEU A 227 -15.96 3.97 1.91
N THR A 228 -15.73 4.36 0.66
CA THR A 228 -14.93 5.54 0.34
C THR A 228 -15.61 6.80 0.87
N ASN A 229 -16.89 6.99 0.55
CA ASN A 229 -17.67 8.14 1.00
C ASN A 229 -17.76 8.19 2.52
N GLN A 230 -18.03 7.05 3.18
CA GLN A 230 -18.08 6.97 4.64
C GLN A 230 -16.75 7.40 5.27
N GLY A 231 -15.62 6.85 4.78
CA GLY A 231 -14.30 7.19 5.29
C GLY A 231 -13.92 8.66 5.04
N GLU A 232 -14.19 9.19 3.86
CA GLU A 232 -13.95 10.62 3.56
C GLU A 232 -14.82 11.52 4.45
N GLN A 233 -16.11 11.21 4.66
CA GLN A 233 -16.99 11.98 5.52
C GLN A 233 -16.55 11.97 6.99
N LEU A 234 -16.12 10.83 7.52
CA LEU A 234 -15.56 10.75 8.88
C LEU A 234 -14.34 11.65 9.05
N LEU A 235 -13.44 11.65 8.06
CA LEU A 235 -12.29 12.53 8.09
C LEU A 235 -12.68 13.99 7.92
N LEU A 236 -13.62 14.33 7.04
CA LEU A 236 -14.08 15.71 6.86
C LEU A 236 -14.79 16.25 8.11
N GLY A 237 -15.52 15.40 8.84
CA GLY A 237 -16.22 15.77 10.06
C GLY A 237 -15.36 15.78 11.33
N TRP A 238 -14.12 15.27 11.26
CA TRP A 238 -13.24 15.23 12.43
C TRP A 238 -12.85 16.65 12.89
N GLN A 239 -13.02 16.89 14.19
CA GLN A 239 -12.57 18.10 14.88
C GLN A 239 -11.68 17.70 16.05
N ASP A 240 -10.63 18.48 16.29
CA ASP A 240 -9.72 18.23 17.40
C ASP A 240 -10.46 18.40 18.74
N GLY A 241 -10.54 17.33 19.54
CA GLY A 241 -11.20 17.34 20.85
C GLY A 241 -12.64 16.78 20.94
N GLN A 242 -13.21 16.21 19.88
CA GLN A 242 -14.47 15.44 20.03
C GLN A 242 -14.19 14.08 20.68
N LYS A 243 -14.39 14.02 22.01
CA LYS A 243 -14.68 12.77 22.72
C LYS A 243 -15.97 12.21 22.15
N GLN A 244 -15.90 11.16 21.35
CA GLN A 244 -17.09 10.47 20.88
C GLN A 244 -17.73 9.73 22.07
N HIS A 245 -18.75 10.32 22.68
CA HIS A 245 -19.69 9.57 23.50
C HIS A 245 -20.65 8.84 22.56
N ASN A 246 -20.45 7.53 22.46
CA ASN A 246 -21.51 6.56 22.17
C ASN A 246 -21.68 5.69 23.41
#